data_AF-A0AA36I9G2-F1
#
_entry.id   AF-A0AA36I9G2-F1
#
_cell.length_a   1.000
_cell.length_b   1.000
_cell.length_c   1.000
_cell.angle_alpha   90.00
_cell.angle_beta   90.00
_cell.angle_gamma   90.00
#
_symmetry.space_group_name_H-M   'P 1'
#
loop_
_entity.id
_entity.type
_entity.pdbx_description
1 polymer ?
#
loop_
_entity_poly.entity_id
_entity_poly.type
_entity_poly.pdbx_seq_one_letter_code
_entity_poly.pdbx_strand_id
1 'polypeptide(L)'
;MQKEFQPRHMANLLWAWARVQLASDETAERLVLARAAELKAAELANLSWSLATRSQQKHLLRAAEAFQRCMEEADSQSLLAVAWALHHAGLHLRLDQLRHQLLQRGRAMDEQGMATAALPLPKSPRIPLDLSDRLVLSKPPGWEVEPNDSNSSLSEFLGGHPIFQDKAYGYGFLHRLDVPGSGLVIAAKSYQAYLDLQLQLSRGQILREYLVLCHGWMARGGWIGHPLLPAPHGSPGPSRVTARGRRALSGVKPVARGVKETARPSPWLPCESSRVGRIRFEPTQR
;
A
#
# COMPACT_ATOMS: atom_id res chain seq x y z
N MET A 1 52.89 -7.06 -10.94
CA MET A 1 51.95 -5.95 -10.69
C MET A 1 50.62 -6.57 -10.27
N GLN A 2 50.36 -6.75 -8.97
CA GLN A 2 49.07 -7.25 -8.48
C GLN A 2 48.03 -6.16 -8.76
N LYS A 3 46.99 -6.46 -9.56
CA LYS A 3 45.84 -5.57 -9.70
C LYS A 3 45.14 -5.53 -8.34
N GLU A 4 45.20 -4.39 -7.70
CA GLU A 4 44.57 -4.16 -6.40
C GLU A 4 43.07 -4.46 -6.49
N PHE A 5 42.57 -5.34 -5.61
CA PHE A 5 41.21 -5.82 -5.66
C PHE A 5 40.26 -4.71 -5.17
N GLN A 6 39.45 -4.17 -6.07
CA GLN A 6 38.54 -3.06 -5.77
C GLN A 6 37.43 -3.51 -4.80
N PRO A 7 37.01 -2.66 -3.83
CA PRO A 7 35.96 -2.99 -2.85
C PRO A 7 34.66 -3.51 -3.48
N ARG A 8 34.24 -2.92 -4.62
CA ARG A 8 33.08 -3.38 -5.39
C ARG A 8 33.15 -4.83 -5.84
N HIS A 9 34.34 -5.30 -6.23
CA HIS A 9 34.53 -6.66 -6.71
C HIS A 9 34.39 -7.64 -5.55
N MET A 10 34.87 -7.28 -4.35
CA MET A 10 34.66 -8.09 -3.14
C MET A 10 33.19 -8.09 -2.69
N ALA A 11 32.47 -6.97 -2.74
CA ALA A 11 31.04 -6.94 -2.40
C ALA A 11 30.22 -7.86 -3.32
N ASN A 12 30.49 -7.83 -4.63
CA ASN A 12 29.83 -8.71 -5.59
C ASN A 12 30.25 -10.18 -5.44
N LEU A 13 31.51 -10.44 -5.09
CA LEU A 13 32.02 -11.78 -4.81
C LEU A 13 31.36 -12.38 -3.55
N LEU A 14 31.25 -11.61 -2.47
CA LEU A 14 30.56 -12.02 -1.24
C LEU A 14 29.08 -12.32 -1.50
N TRP A 15 28.41 -11.50 -2.32
CA TRP A 15 27.05 -11.77 -2.76
C TRP A 15 26.94 -13.06 -3.59
N ALA A 16 27.85 -13.27 -4.55
CA ALA A 16 27.88 -14.48 -5.36
C ALA A 16 28.08 -15.73 -4.50
N TRP A 17 29.04 -15.69 -3.55
CA TRP A 17 29.29 -16.77 -2.60
C TRP A 17 28.10 -17.08 -1.70
N ALA A 18 27.43 -16.05 -1.18
CA ALA A 18 26.20 -16.23 -0.40
C ALA A 18 25.10 -16.92 -1.22
N ARG A 19 24.96 -16.57 -2.50
CA ARG A 19 23.97 -17.15 -3.40
C ARG A 19 24.22 -18.63 -3.70
N VAL A 20 25.48 -19.08 -3.71
CA VAL A 20 25.85 -20.49 -3.87
C VAL A 20 26.13 -21.22 -2.55
N GLN A 21 25.78 -20.61 -1.40
CA GLN A 21 25.98 -21.17 -0.06
C GLN A 21 27.44 -21.53 0.28
N LEU A 22 28.41 -20.88 -0.36
CA LEU A 22 29.83 -21.06 -0.04
C LEU A 22 30.16 -20.29 1.24
N ALA A 23 31.00 -20.87 2.09
CA ALA A 23 31.55 -20.16 3.24
C ALA A 23 32.49 -19.03 2.76
N SER A 24 32.19 -17.78 3.11
CA SER A 24 33.15 -16.68 3.03
C SER A 24 33.99 -16.62 4.29
N ASP A 25 35.23 -16.18 4.12
CA ASP A 25 36.16 -15.85 5.21
C ASP A 25 35.67 -14.58 5.92
N GLU A 26 35.55 -14.62 7.25
CA GLU A 26 35.20 -13.47 8.09
C GLU A 26 36.21 -12.31 7.89
N THR A 27 37.44 -12.63 7.55
CA THR A 27 38.49 -11.66 7.19
C THR A 27 38.12 -10.87 5.94
N ALA A 28 37.54 -11.52 4.93
CA ALA A 28 37.11 -10.86 3.70
C ALA A 28 35.91 -9.93 3.96
N GLU A 29 34.96 -10.35 4.79
CA GLU A 29 33.83 -9.49 5.20
C GLU A 29 34.32 -8.23 5.92
N ARG A 30 35.25 -8.37 6.87
CA ARG A 30 35.84 -7.24 7.61
C ARG A 30 36.60 -6.28 6.70
N LEU A 31 37.35 -6.79 5.73
CA LEU A 31 38.07 -5.97 4.74
C LEU A 31 37.12 -5.15 3.87
N VAL A 32 36.01 -5.74 3.41
CA VAL A 32 34.97 -4.99 2.67
C VAL A 32 34.33 -3.94 3.54
N LEU A 33 33.96 -4.29 4.78
CA LEU A 33 33.32 -3.36 5.71
C LEU A 33 34.22 -2.20 6.10
N ALA A 34 35.53 -2.41 6.20
CA ALA A 34 36.50 -1.35 6.46
C ALA A 34 36.50 -0.28 5.34
N ARG A 35 36.12 -0.66 4.12
CA ARG A 35 36.01 0.22 2.94
C ARG A 35 34.56 0.46 2.54
N ALA A 36 33.59 0.22 3.43
CA ALA A 36 32.17 0.35 3.11
C ALA A 36 31.78 1.78 2.69
N ALA A 37 32.51 2.81 3.13
CA ALA A 37 32.30 4.19 2.73
C ALA A 37 32.63 4.46 1.25
N GLU A 38 33.41 3.59 0.60
CA GLU A 38 33.76 3.71 -0.82
C GLU A 38 32.76 2.98 -1.74
N LEU A 39 31.86 2.19 -1.15
CA LEU A 39 30.89 1.39 -1.88
C LEU A 39 29.67 2.21 -2.30
N LYS A 40 29.17 1.93 -3.49
CA LYS A 40 27.91 2.50 -3.97
C LYS A 40 26.72 1.84 -3.29
N ALA A 41 25.56 2.49 -3.34
CA ALA A 41 24.31 1.98 -2.80
C ALA A 41 23.97 0.54 -3.23
N ALA A 42 24.10 0.23 -4.54
CA ALA A 42 23.84 -1.11 -5.06
C ALA A 42 24.81 -2.17 -4.50
N GLU A 43 26.08 -1.79 -4.28
CA GLU A 43 27.11 -2.67 -3.74
C GLU A 43 26.89 -2.92 -2.24
N LEU A 44 26.49 -1.88 -1.49
CA LEU A 44 26.06 -1.99 -0.09
C LEU A 44 24.77 -2.79 0.07
N ALA A 45 23.85 -2.70 -0.89
CA ALA A 45 22.65 -3.52 -0.92
C ALA A 45 22.97 -5.00 -1.13
N ASN A 46 23.84 -5.30 -2.10
CA ASN A 46 24.35 -6.66 -2.34
C ASN A 46 25.07 -7.22 -1.10
N LEU A 47 25.95 -6.42 -0.50
CA LEU A 47 26.65 -6.77 0.74
C LEU A 47 25.66 -7.05 1.88
N SER A 48 24.67 -6.19 2.07
CA SER A 48 23.64 -6.35 3.12
C SER A 48 22.88 -7.66 2.95
N TRP A 49 22.42 -7.97 1.73
CA TRP A 49 21.75 -9.24 1.47
C TRP A 49 22.66 -10.45 1.75
N SER A 50 23.92 -10.39 1.31
CA SER A 50 24.88 -11.46 1.54
C SER A 50 25.08 -11.74 3.04
N LEU A 51 25.19 -10.69 3.87
CA LEU A 51 25.38 -10.80 5.30
C LEU A 51 24.11 -11.30 6.02
N ALA A 52 22.93 -10.90 5.55
CA ALA A 52 21.65 -11.35 6.08
C ALA A 52 21.47 -12.87 5.89
N THR A 53 21.71 -13.39 4.69
CA THR A 53 21.57 -14.83 4.38
C THR A 53 22.57 -15.72 5.15
N ARG A 54 23.62 -15.13 5.71
CA ARG A 54 24.68 -15.82 6.46
C ARG A 54 24.55 -15.62 7.97
N SER A 55 23.46 -15.02 8.44
CA SER A 55 23.22 -14.72 9.86
C SER A 55 24.30 -13.82 10.51
N GLN A 56 25.04 -13.03 9.71
CA GLN A 56 26.09 -12.13 10.18
C GLN A 56 25.52 -10.78 10.63
N GLN A 57 24.69 -10.80 11.68
CA GLN A 57 23.91 -9.63 12.12
C GLN A 57 24.76 -8.40 12.44
N LYS A 58 25.92 -8.58 13.11
CA LYS A 58 26.81 -7.45 13.46
C LYS A 58 27.41 -6.77 12.24
N HIS A 59 27.76 -7.54 11.22
CA HIS A 59 28.30 -7.04 9.95
C HIS A 59 27.20 -6.38 9.11
N LEU A 60 26.00 -6.96 9.11
CA LEU A 60 24.83 -6.39 8.45
C LEU A 60 24.48 -5.00 9.00
N LEU A 61 24.52 -4.81 10.32
CA LEU A 61 24.29 -3.50 10.93
C LEU A 61 25.29 -2.46 10.42
N ARG A 62 26.58 -2.81 10.33
CA ARG A 62 27.62 -1.90 9.78
C ARG A 62 27.41 -1.59 8.30
N ALA A 63 27.00 -2.58 7.50
CA ALA A 63 26.66 -2.35 6.10
C ALA A 63 25.44 -1.43 5.94
N ALA A 64 24.41 -1.61 6.78
CA ALA A 64 23.23 -0.76 6.81
C ALA A 64 23.55 0.68 7.25
N GLU A 65 24.42 0.86 8.25
CA GLU A 65 24.93 2.18 8.67
C GLU A 65 25.71 2.89 7.54
N ALA A 66 26.52 2.15 6.78
CA ALA A 66 27.19 2.71 5.61
C ALA A 66 26.17 3.11 4.52
N PHE A 67 25.15 2.27 4.28
CA PHE A 67 24.09 2.54 3.31
C PHE A 67 23.26 3.78 3.65
N GLN A 68 23.06 4.09 4.94
CA GLN A 68 22.35 5.31 5.36
C GLN A 68 22.99 6.59 4.79
N ARG A 69 24.30 6.61 4.57
CA ARG A 69 25.02 7.78 4.04
C ARG A 69 24.76 8.05 2.56
N CYS A 70 24.41 7.02 1.78
CA CYS A 70 24.13 7.14 0.35
C CYS A 70 22.64 6.85 0.03
N MET A 71 21.78 6.80 1.04
CA MET A 71 20.39 6.37 0.91
C MET A 71 19.55 7.29 0.03
N GLU A 72 19.83 8.60 0.02
CA GLU A 72 19.09 9.58 -0.80
C GLU A 72 19.35 9.39 -2.30
N GLU A 73 20.55 8.95 -2.65
CA GLU A 73 21.00 8.72 -4.03
C GLU A 73 20.78 7.27 -4.50
N ALA A 74 20.67 6.32 -3.56
CA ALA A 74 20.47 4.88 -3.82
C ALA A 74 19.19 4.63 -4.61
N ASP A 75 19.15 3.85 -5.68
CA ASP A 75 17.91 3.55 -6.43
C ASP A 75 16.86 2.75 -5.62
N SER A 76 15.64 2.61 -6.17
CA SER A 76 14.53 1.92 -5.49
C SER A 76 14.78 0.43 -5.24
N GLN A 77 15.54 -0.25 -6.11
CA GLN A 77 15.88 -1.67 -5.92
C GLN A 77 16.89 -1.83 -4.78
N SER A 78 17.89 -0.96 -4.72
CA SER A 78 18.88 -0.92 -3.65
C SER A 78 18.23 -0.68 -2.27
N LEU A 79 17.28 0.26 -2.19
CA LEU A 79 16.48 0.50 -0.99
C LEU A 79 15.69 -0.76 -0.57
N LEU A 80 14.97 -1.38 -1.50
CA LEU A 80 14.17 -2.59 -1.22
C LEU A 80 15.06 -3.77 -0.78
N ALA A 81 16.21 -3.96 -1.41
CA ALA A 81 17.14 -5.03 -1.09
C ALA A 81 17.69 -4.92 0.35
N VAL A 82 18.06 -3.72 0.80
CA VAL A 82 18.50 -3.50 2.20
C VAL A 82 17.34 -3.73 3.17
N ALA A 83 16.13 -3.27 2.85
CA ALA A 83 14.96 -3.50 3.71
C ALA A 83 14.66 -5.00 3.88
N TRP A 84 14.73 -5.76 2.79
CA TRP A 84 14.59 -7.22 2.82
C TRP A 84 15.70 -7.90 3.62
N ALA A 85 16.95 -7.47 3.46
CA ALA A 85 18.08 -8.02 4.22
C ALA A 85 17.88 -7.84 5.73
N LEU A 86 17.48 -6.64 6.16
CA LEU A 86 17.22 -6.35 7.58
C LEU A 86 16.05 -7.18 8.13
N HIS A 87 14.96 -7.27 7.37
CA HIS A 87 13.81 -8.09 7.73
C HIS A 87 14.17 -9.57 7.86
N HIS A 88 14.90 -10.11 6.88
CA HIS A 88 15.35 -11.51 6.86
C HIS A 88 16.21 -11.86 8.08
N ALA A 89 17.08 -10.94 8.51
CA ALA A 89 17.92 -11.12 9.67
C ALA A 89 17.20 -10.94 11.03
N GLY A 90 15.89 -10.68 11.03
CA GLY A 90 15.11 -10.40 12.24
C GLY A 90 15.43 -9.04 12.89
N LEU A 91 16.08 -8.14 12.14
CA LEU A 91 16.47 -6.83 12.64
C LEU A 91 15.34 -5.82 12.41
N HIS A 92 14.60 -5.54 13.48
CA HIS A 92 13.57 -4.50 13.52
C HIS A 92 14.20 -3.11 13.72
N LEU A 93 15.10 -2.71 12.82
CA LEU A 93 15.55 -1.32 12.75
C LEU A 93 14.36 -0.41 12.38
N ARG A 94 14.41 0.86 12.80
CA ARG A 94 13.44 1.87 12.36
C ARG A 94 13.58 2.11 10.86
N LEU A 95 12.87 1.31 10.06
CA LEU A 95 12.76 1.41 8.60
C LEU A 95 12.01 2.67 8.14
N ASP A 96 11.71 3.60 9.04
CA ASP A 96 10.90 4.79 8.77
C ASP A 96 11.52 5.66 7.68
N GLN A 97 12.85 5.85 7.69
CA GLN A 97 13.55 6.62 6.66
C GLN A 97 13.53 5.92 5.30
N LEU A 98 13.76 4.61 5.27
CA LEU A 98 13.80 3.82 4.05
C LEU A 98 12.40 3.72 3.42
N ARG A 99 11.38 3.50 4.26
CA ARG A 99 9.96 3.58 3.89
C ARG A 99 9.61 4.97 3.34
N HIS A 100 10.06 6.03 3.99
CA HIS A 100 9.80 7.40 3.56
C HIS A 100 10.37 7.67 2.16
N GLN A 101 11.63 7.29 1.92
CA GLN A 101 12.29 7.43 0.61
C GLN A 101 11.59 6.63 -0.49
N LEU A 102 11.24 5.36 -0.23
CA LEU A 102 10.49 4.52 -1.18
C LEU A 102 9.13 5.14 -1.52
N LEU A 103 8.39 5.64 -0.53
CA LEU A 103 7.09 6.28 -0.75
C LEU A 103 7.20 7.63 -1.47
N GLN A 104 8.25 8.41 -1.21
CA GLN A 104 8.49 9.66 -1.96
C GLN A 104 8.76 9.37 -3.44
N ARG A 105 9.57 8.35 -3.75
CA ARG A 105 9.85 7.99 -5.13
C ARG A 105 8.69 7.36 -5.85
N GLY A 106 7.95 6.47 -5.19
CA GLY A 106 6.69 5.95 -5.73
C GLY A 106 5.76 7.09 -6.14
N ARG A 107 5.61 8.11 -5.28
CA ARG A 107 4.83 9.32 -5.60
C ARG A 107 5.39 10.12 -6.78
N ALA A 108 6.70 10.33 -6.85
CA ALA A 108 7.31 11.03 -7.98
C ALA A 108 7.12 10.26 -9.31
N MET A 109 7.20 8.93 -9.27
CA MET A 109 6.93 8.07 -10.42
C MET A 109 5.44 8.11 -10.82
N ASP A 110 4.53 8.13 -9.85
CA ASP A 110 3.09 8.31 -10.09
C ASP A 110 2.81 9.68 -10.75
N GLU A 111 3.46 10.74 -10.27
CA GLU A 111 3.33 12.10 -10.81
C GLU A 111 3.89 12.23 -12.23
N GLN A 112 4.99 11.53 -12.54
CA GLN A 112 5.56 11.44 -13.88
C GLN A 112 4.76 10.51 -14.82
N GLY A 113 4.04 9.54 -14.25
CA GLY A 113 3.26 8.53 -14.98
C GLY A 113 1.83 8.95 -15.36
N MET A 114 1.38 10.15 -15.02
CA MET A 114 -0.02 10.54 -15.24
C MET A 114 -0.26 11.50 -16.41
N ALA A 115 -0.42 10.88 -17.59
CA ALA A 115 -1.56 11.17 -18.45
C ALA A 115 -2.28 9.84 -18.77
N THR A 116 -2.82 9.19 -17.73
CA THR A 116 -3.77 8.09 -17.98
C THR A 116 -5.10 8.74 -18.34
N ALA A 117 -5.38 8.82 -19.64
CA ALA A 117 -6.74 9.08 -20.12
C ALA A 117 -7.69 8.17 -19.34
N ALA A 118 -8.77 8.75 -18.81
CA ALA A 118 -9.73 8.03 -17.97
C ALA A 118 -10.26 6.81 -18.74
N LEU A 119 -9.71 5.63 -18.43
CA LEU A 119 -10.21 4.39 -18.98
C LEU A 119 -11.66 4.25 -18.51
N PRO A 120 -12.60 3.90 -19.40
CA PRO A 120 -13.99 3.68 -19.00
C PRO A 120 -14.02 2.66 -17.87
N LEU A 121 -14.80 2.96 -16.82
CA LEU A 121 -14.91 2.06 -15.68
C LEU A 121 -15.38 0.68 -16.16
N PRO A 122 -14.79 -0.42 -15.64
CA PRO A 122 -15.19 -1.76 -16.04
C PRO A 122 -16.68 -1.98 -15.71
N LYS A 123 -17.39 -2.68 -16.61
CA LYS A 123 -18.82 -3.01 -16.45
C LYS A 123 -19.07 -4.31 -15.66
N SER A 124 -18.01 -5.10 -15.47
CA SER A 124 -18.06 -6.40 -14.79
C SER A 124 -16.92 -6.50 -13.77
N PRO A 125 -17.10 -7.29 -12.69
CA PRO A 125 -16.05 -7.55 -11.72
C PRO A 125 -14.77 -8.11 -12.34
N ARG A 126 -13.63 -7.78 -11.75
CA ARG A 126 -12.31 -8.33 -12.10
C ARG A 126 -11.57 -8.74 -10.84
N ILE A 127 -10.66 -9.70 -10.95
CA ILE A 127 -9.82 -10.18 -9.84
C ILE A 127 -8.35 -9.79 -10.15
N PRO A 128 -7.92 -8.56 -9.82
CA PRO A 128 -6.54 -8.12 -10.06
C PRO A 128 -5.48 -8.87 -9.26
N LEU A 129 -5.84 -9.47 -8.12
CA LEU A 129 -4.94 -10.28 -7.32
C LEU A 129 -5.69 -11.50 -6.80
N ASP A 130 -5.15 -12.67 -7.08
CA ASP A 130 -5.67 -13.93 -6.58
C ASP A 130 -4.55 -14.73 -5.89
N LEU A 131 -4.74 -15.04 -4.61
CA LEU A 131 -3.83 -15.86 -3.81
C LEU A 131 -4.52 -17.18 -3.44
N SER A 132 -3.78 -18.07 -2.79
CA SER A 132 -4.30 -19.39 -2.40
C SER A 132 -5.49 -19.30 -1.44
N ASP A 133 -5.47 -18.37 -0.49
CA ASP A 133 -6.45 -18.28 0.60
C ASP A 133 -7.27 -16.97 0.61
N ARG A 134 -6.94 -16.00 -0.23
CA ARG A 134 -7.57 -14.67 -0.29
C ARG A 134 -7.41 -14.03 -1.67
N LEU A 135 -8.19 -12.99 -1.94
CA LEU A 135 -8.19 -12.30 -3.22
C LEU A 135 -8.57 -10.82 -3.07
N VAL A 136 -8.28 -10.04 -4.11
CA VAL A 136 -8.73 -8.66 -4.27
C VAL A 136 -9.59 -8.58 -5.52
N LEU A 137 -10.80 -8.03 -5.40
CA LEU A 137 -11.68 -7.72 -6.53
C LEU A 137 -11.64 -6.24 -6.84
N SER A 138 -11.78 -5.92 -8.13
CA SER A 138 -12.18 -4.59 -8.60
C SER A 138 -13.69 -4.60 -8.86
N LYS A 139 -14.46 -4.01 -7.94
CA LYS A 139 -15.90 -3.83 -8.03
C LYS A 139 -16.25 -2.74 -9.04
N PRO A 140 -17.08 -3.02 -10.06
CA PRO A 140 -17.60 -2.00 -10.95
C PRO A 140 -18.67 -1.13 -10.24
N PRO A 141 -18.97 0.08 -10.76
CA PRO A 141 -20.14 0.86 -10.33
C PRO A 141 -21.44 0.06 -10.53
N GLY A 142 -22.44 0.31 -9.69
CA GLY A 142 -23.77 -0.32 -9.80
C GLY A 142 -23.87 -1.75 -9.23
N TRP A 143 -22.74 -2.40 -8.94
CA TRP A 143 -22.74 -3.74 -8.33
C TRP A 143 -22.76 -3.67 -6.80
N GLU A 144 -23.46 -4.59 -6.18
CA GLU A 144 -23.42 -4.79 -4.73
C GLU A 144 -22.23 -5.66 -4.34
N VAL A 145 -21.75 -5.53 -3.10
CA VAL A 145 -20.75 -6.48 -2.56
C VAL A 145 -21.44 -7.76 -2.09
N GLU A 146 -22.49 -7.60 -1.30
CA GLU A 146 -23.31 -8.68 -0.74
C GLU A 146 -24.59 -8.85 -1.58
N PRO A 147 -25.25 -10.02 -1.55
CA PRO A 147 -26.50 -10.22 -2.27
C PRO A 147 -27.58 -9.25 -1.80
N ASN A 148 -28.31 -8.68 -2.76
CA ASN A 148 -29.49 -7.84 -2.56
C ASN A 148 -30.47 -8.09 -3.71
N ASP A 149 -31.77 -7.97 -3.48
CA ASP A 149 -32.84 -8.38 -4.41
C ASP A 149 -32.85 -7.61 -5.75
N SER A 150 -32.03 -6.58 -5.89
CA SER A 150 -32.12 -5.60 -6.99
C SER A 150 -30.92 -5.54 -7.94
N ASN A 151 -29.75 -6.01 -7.53
CA ASN A 151 -28.50 -5.77 -8.26
C ASN A 151 -27.58 -7.01 -8.25
N SER A 152 -26.74 -7.14 -9.28
CA SER A 152 -25.69 -8.16 -9.31
C SER A 152 -24.70 -7.97 -8.16
N SER A 153 -24.33 -9.06 -7.49
CA SER A 153 -23.45 -9.04 -6.32
C SER A 153 -22.07 -9.66 -6.59
N LEU A 154 -21.03 -9.19 -5.88
CA LEU A 154 -19.70 -9.80 -5.96
C LEU A 154 -19.67 -11.22 -5.38
N SER A 155 -20.48 -11.51 -4.37
CA SER A 155 -20.62 -12.85 -3.77
C SER A 155 -21.02 -13.90 -4.80
N GLU A 156 -22.01 -13.60 -5.64
CA GLU A 156 -22.49 -14.50 -6.69
C GLU A 156 -21.43 -14.71 -7.77
N PHE A 157 -20.65 -13.68 -8.08
CA PHE A 157 -19.57 -13.75 -9.06
C PHE A 157 -18.43 -14.69 -8.63
N LEU A 158 -18.10 -14.74 -7.34
CA LEU A 158 -16.91 -15.47 -6.88
C LEU A 158 -17.11 -16.99 -6.86
N GLY A 159 -18.23 -17.48 -6.32
CA GLY A 159 -18.54 -18.91 -6.25
C GLY A 159 -17.42 -19.81 -5.68
N GLY A 160 -17.63 -21.13 -5.67
CA GLY A 160 -16.55 -22.11 -5.45
C GLY A 160 -16.03 -22.32 -4.02
N HIS A 161 -16.17 -21.36 -3.10
CA HIS A 161 -15.77 -21.51 -1.69
C HIS A 161 -16.96 -21.41 -0.73
N PRO A 162 -17.05 -22.26 0.32
CA PRO A 162 -18.16 -22.26 1.27
C PRO A 162 -18.39 -20.89 1.93
N ILE A 163 -17.31 -20.18 2.28
CA ILE A 163 -17.40 -18.89 2.97
C ILE A 163 -18.12 -17.81 2.14
N PHE A 164 -18.12 -17.91 0.82
CA PHE A 164 -18.83 -16.95 -0.05
C PHE A 164 -20.35 -17.13 -0.06
N GLN A 165 -20.87 -18.17 0.59
CA GLN A 165 -22.30 -18.38 0.82
C GLN A 165 -22.69 -18.12 2.29
N ASP A 166 -21.72 -17.82 3.14
CA ASP A 166 -21.91 -17.70 4.57
C ASP A 166 -22.10 -16.23 4.98
N LYS A 167 -23.36 -15.83 5.13
CA LYS A 167 -23.74 -14.49 5.58
C LYS A 167 -23.16 -14.13 6.96
N ALA A 168 -22.98 -15.10 7.85
CA ALA A 168 -22.47 -14.83 9.20
C ALA A 168 -21.01 -14.33 9.17
N TYR A 169 -20.27 -14.66 8.11
CA TYR A 169 -18.91 -14.22 7.86
C TYR A 169 -18.83 -13.21 6.71
N GLY A 170 -19.91 -12.46 6.48
CA GLY A 170 -19.94 -11.40 5.47
C GLY A 170 -19.66 -11.90 4.05
N TYR A 171 -20.03 -13.16 3.75
CA TYR A 171 -19.72 -13.82 2.49
C TYR A 171 -18.21 -13.82 2.17
N GLY A 172 -17.35 -13.88 3.20
CA GLY A 172 -15.90 -13.83 3.07
C GLY A 172 -15.33 -12.44 2.77
N PHE A 173 -16.15 -11.40 2.57
CA PHE A 173 -15.67 -10.04 2.31
C PHE A 173 -15.21 -9.35 3.59
N LEU A 174 -14.04 -8.73 3.54
CA LEU A 174 -13.47 -8.02 4.68
C LEU A 174 -14.13 -6.65 4.91
N HIS A 175 -14.54 -6.00 3.82
CA HIS A 175 -15.23 -4.72 3.84
C HIS A 175 -16.11 -4.57 2.60
N ARG A 176 -17.05 -3.62 2.63
CA ARG A 176 -17.93 -3.32 1.50
C ARG A 176 -17.64 -1.95 0.87
N LEU A 177 -18.13 -1.77 -0.34
CA LEU A 177 -18.22 -0.50 -1.05
C LEU A 177 -19.68 -0.31 -1.48
N ASP A 178 -20.31 0.78 -1.08
CA ASP A 178 -21.71 1.03 -1.37
C ASP A 178 -21.93 1.36 -2.85
N VAL A 179 -23.12 1.06 -3.37
CA VAL A 179 -23.58 1.53 -4.68
C VAL A 179 -23.81 3.05 -4.61
N PRO A 180 -23.33 3.86 -5.59
CA PRO A 180 -22.75 3.50 -6.89
C PRO A 180 -21.22 3.41 -6.93
N GLY A 181 -20.53 3.40 -5.79
CA GLY A 181 -19.06 3.40 -5.71
C GLY A 181 -18.41 2.23 -6.46
N SER A 182 -17.15 2.40 -6.83
CA SER A 182 -16.32 1.37 -7.49
C SER A 182 -14.96 1.29 -6.82
N GLY A 183 -14.20 0.23 -7.13
CA GLY A 183 -12.82 0.08 -6.66
C GLY A 183 -12.55 -1.26 -5.98
N LEU A 184 -11.50 -1.30 -5.16
CA LEU A 184 -10.97 -2.55 -4.63
C LEU A 184 -11.75 -3.05 -3.40
N VAL A 185 -11.98 -4.36 -3.35
CA VAL A 185 -12.58 -5.08 -2.22
C VAL A 185 -11.75 -6.32 -1.91
N ILE A 186 -11.47 -6.59 -0.63
CA ILE A 186 -10.71 -7.76 -0.20
C ILE A 186 -11.69 -8.87 0.23
N ALA A 187 -11.44 -10.10 -0.22
CA ALA A 187 -12.21 -11.29 0.18
C ALA A 187 -11.31 -12.47 0.58
N ALA A 188 -11.76 -13.27 1.53
CA ALA A 188 -11.12 -14.50 1.98
C ALA A 188 -11.78 -15.72 1.33
N LYS A 189 -10.98 -16.69 0.86
CA LYS A 189 -11.45 -17.96 0.32
C LYS A 189 -11.69 -19.03 1.41
N SER A 190 -11.29 -18.74 2.65
CA SER A 190 -11.44 -19.63 3.80
C SER A 190 -11.73 -18.86 5.09
N TYR A 191 -12.31 -19.53 6.09
CA TYR A 191 -12.57 -18.96 7.42
C TYR A 191 -11.29 -18.55 8.14
N GLN A 192 -10.21 -19.34 8.01
CA GLN A 192 -8.91 -19.01 8.58
C GLN A 192 -8.38 -17.68 8.02
N ALA A 193 -8.41 -17.51 6.70
CA ALA A 193 -7.97 -16.27 6.05
C ALA A 193 -8.87 -15.08 6.41
N TYR A 194 -10.18 -15.30 6.56
CA TYR A 194 -11.12 -14.27 6.98
C TYR A 194 -10.79 -13.75 8.38
N LEU A 195 -10.56 -14.64 9.34
CA LEU A 195 -10.23 -14.27 10.72
C LEU A 195 -8.86 -13.57 10.81
N ASP A 196 -7.87 -14.02 10.04
CA ASP A 196 -6.57 -13.33 9.90
C ASP A 196 -6.74 -11.91 9.35
N LEU A 197 -7.49 -11.75 8.26
CA LEU A 197 -7.75 -10.44 7.66
C LEU A 197 -8.54 -9.50 8.60
N GLN A 198 -9.52 -10.02 9.35
CA GLN A 198 -10.24 -9.27 10.38
C GLN A 198 -9.30 -8.80 11.49
N LEU A 199 -8.37 -9.66 11.94
CA LEU A 199 -7.34 -9.29 12.90
C LEU A 199 -6.46 -8.15 12.37
N GLN A 200 -5.97 -8.26 11.13
CA GLN A 200 -5.17 -7.22 10.49
C GLN A 200 -5.93 -5.89 10.36
N LEU A 201 -7.21 -5.95 9.98
CA LEU A 201 -8.08 -4.77 9.91
C LEU A 201 -8.24 -4.11 11.28
N SER A 202 -8.49 -4.90 12.32
CA SER A 202 -8.66 -4.42 13.71
C SER A 202 -7.39 -3.79 14.28
N ARG A 203 -6.21 -4.27 13.87
CA ARG A 203 -4.89 -3.72 14.24
C ARG A 203 -4.46 -2.54 13.37
N GLY A 204 -5.30 -2.19 12.40
CA GLY A 204 -5.07 -1.09 11.50
C GLY A 204 -3.95 -1.30 10.47
N GLN A 205 -3.67 -2.55 10.13
CA GLN A 205 -2.64 -2.94 9.16
C GLN A 205 -3.14 -2.83 7.72
N ILE A 206 -4.45 -2.59 7.53
CA ILE A 206 -5.09 -2.47 6.23
C ILE A 206 -5.49 -1.02 5.99
N LEU A 207 -4.86 -0.42 4.98
CA LEU A 207 -5.14 0.95 4.55
C LEU A 207 -6.10 0.95 3.37
N ARG A 208 -7.02 1.90 3.37
CA ARG A 208 -7.98 2.11 2.27
C ARG A 208 -7.90 3.54 1.79
N GLU A 209 -7.68 3.68 0.49
CA GLU A 209 -7.59 4.97 -0.18
C GLU A 209 -8.61 5.06 -1.31
N TYR A 210 -9.24 6.21 -1.40
CA TYR A 210 -10.33 6.49 -2.33
C TYR A 210 -10.00 7.75 -3.10
N LEU A 211 -10.36 7.76 -4.38
CA LEU A 211 -10.47 8.99 -5.16
C LEU A 211 -11.94 9.36 -5.24
N VAL A 212 -12.24 10.60 -4.90
CA VAL A 212 -13.61 11.13 -4.87
C VAL A 212 -13.67 12.46 -5.59
N LEU A 213 -14.79 12.75 -6.22
CA LEU A 213 -15.10 14.09 -6.72
C LEU A 213 -15.94 14.82 -5.67
N CYS A 214 -15.44 15.93 -5.13
CA CYS A 214 -16.14 16.72 -4.12
C CYS A 214 -16.62 18.06 -4.70
N HIS A 215 -17.78 18.51 -4.21
CA HIS A 215 -18.27 19.87 -4.47
C HIS A 215 -17.50 20.90 -3.64
N GLY A 216 -17.25 22.06 -4.23
CA GLY A 216 -16.69 23.23 -3.54
C GLY A 216 -15.16 23.28 -3.46
N TRP A 217 -14.66 24.32 -2.80
CA TRP A 217 -13.24 24.64 -2.74
C TRP A 217 -12.59 24.21 -1.43
N MET A 218 -11.63 23.27 -1.49
CA MET A 218 -10.83 22.84 -0.34
C MET A 218 -9.40 23.38 -0.42
N ALA A 219 -9.08 24.45 0.31
CA ALA A 219 -7.76 25.09 0.20
C ALA A 219 -6.60 24.16 0.63
N ARG A 220 -6.80 23.34 1.66
CA ARG A 220 -5.80 22.44 2.25
C ARG A 220 -6.43 21.10 2.63
N GLY A 221 -5.63 20.04 2.64
CA GLY A 221 -6.03 18.76 3.23
C GLY A 221 -6.14 18.82 4.75
N GLY A 222 -6.62 17.74 5.36
CA GLY A 222 -6.79 17.64 6.80
C GLY A 222 -7.50 16.37 7.24
N TRP A 223 -7.79 16.30 8.52
CA TRP A 223 -8.54 15.20 9.13
C TRP A 223 -9.97 15.63 9.42
N ILE A 224 -10.93 14.79 9.08
CA ILE A 224 -12.35 14.94 9.40
C ILE A 224 -12.69 13.84 10.41
N GLY A 225 -12.95 14.22 11.65
CA GLY A 225 -13.22 13.31 12.75
C GLY A 225 -14.52 13.65 13.44
N HIS A 226 -15.56 12.87 13.19
CA HIS A 226 -16.87 13.04 13.83
C HIS A 226 -17.51 11.68 14.13
N PRO A 227 -18.24 11.52 15.25
CA PRO A 227 -18.96 10.28 15.49
C PRO A 227 -20.17 10.16 14.56
N LEU A 228 -20.31 8.98 13.96
CA LEU A 228 -21.35 8.65 12.98
C LEU A 228 -22.29 7.59 13.55
N LEU A 229 -23.58 7.87 13.50
CA LEU A 229 -24.62 6.88 13.76
C LEU A 229 -25.09 6.33 12.40
N PRO A 230 -24.88 5.03 12.14
CA PRO A 230 -25.39 4.40 10.92
C PRO A 230 -26.91 4.53 10.84
N ALA A 231 -27.43 4.69 9.63
CA ALA A 231 -28.86 4.54 9.41
C ALA A 231 -29.31 3.11 9.78
N PRO A 232 -30.53 2.92 10.29
CA PRO A 232 -31.06 1.58 10.53
C PRO A 232 -31.03 0.76 9.24
N HIS A 233 -30.74 -0.54 9.35
CA HIS A 233 -30.66 -1.42 8.19
C HIS A 233 -32.00 -1.43 7.43
N GLY A 234 -31.96 -1.22 6.11
CA GLY A 234 -33.14 -1.10 5.26
C GLY A 234 -33.79 0.29 5.21
N SER A 235 -33.27 1.27 5.96
CA SER A 235 -33.75 2.65 5.84
C SER A 235 -33.08 3.37 4.67
N PRO A 236 -33.82 4.15 3.85
CA PRO A 236 -33.27 4.89 2.72
C PRO A 236 -32.47 6.14 3.13
N GLY A 237 -32.38 6.44 4.43
CA GLY A 237 -31.72 7.65 4.94
C GLY A 237 -30.20 7.50 5.10
N PRO A 238 -29.44 8.61 5.00
CA PRO A 238 -28.00 8.59 5.22
C PRO A 238 -27.66 8.42 6.71
N SER A 239 -26.42 7.96 6.97
CA SER A 239 -25.84 8.00 8.32
C SER A 239 -25.75 9.45 8.83
N ARG A 240 -25.91 9.64 10.13
CA ARG A 240 -25.95 10.98 10.75
C ARG A 240 -24.75 11.24 11.65
N VAL A 241 -24.22 12.46 11.61
CA VAL A 241 -23.25 12.93 12.60
C VAL A 241 -23.98 13.22 13.91
N THR A 242 -23.57 12.56 14.99
CA THR A 242 -24.16 12.74 16.32
C THR A 242 -23.21 12.29 17.41
N ALA A 243 -23.27 12.93 18.58
CA ALA A 243 -22.43 12.59 19.74
C ALA A 243 -22.60 11.12 20.20
N ARG A 244 -23.76 10.49 19.92
CA ARG A 244 -24.03 9.08 20.25
C ARG A 244 -23.52 8.09 19.18
N GLY A 245 -22.89 8.58 18.12
CA GLY A 245 -22.37 7.76 17.02
C GLY A 245 -21.05 7.07 17.36
N ARG A 246 -20.64 6.13 16.51
CA ARG A 246 -19.30 5.51 16.58
C ARG A 246 -18.27 6.47 16.01
N ARG A 247 -17.11 6.58 16.66
CA ARG A 247 -16.01 7.44 16.18
C ARG A 247 -15.60 7.02 14.76
N ALA A 248 -15.57 7.99 13.85
CA ALA A 248 -15.07 7.84 12.50
C ALA A 248 -14.04 8.92 12.21
N LEU A 249 -12.98 8.55 11.50
CA LEU A 249 -11.87 9.45 11.15
C LEU A 249 -11.47 9.23 9.69
N SER A 250 -11.41 10.32 8.93
CA SER A 250 -11.02 10.32 7.51
C SER A 250 -9.98 11.39 7.25
N GLY A 251 -8.85 11.01 6.66
CA GLY A 251 -7.85 11.93 6.15
C GLY A 251 -8.18 12.32 4.71
N VAL A 252 -8.13 13.60 4.37
CA VAL A 252 -8.44 14.12 3.04
C VAL A 252 -7.26 14.92 2.51
N LYS A 253 -6.84 14.64 1.28
CA LYS A 253 -5.80 15.38 0.56
C LYS A 253 -6.34 15.78 -0.82
N PRO A 254 -6.43 17.07 -1.16
CA PRO A 254 -6.72 17.50 -2.53
C PRO A 254 -5.63 16.98 -3.48
N VAL A 255 -6.03 16.33 -4.58
CA VAL A 255 -5.08 15.81 -5.58
C VAL A 255 -5.21 16.49 -6.94
N ALA A 256 -6.40 16.95 -7.31
CA ALA A 256 -6.60 17.76 -8.51
C ALA A 256 -7.71 18.78 -8.32
N ARG A 257 -7.71 19.79 -9.20
CA ARG A 257 -8.76 20.81 -9.27
C ARG A 257 -9.36 20.80 -10.67
N GLY A 258 -10.69 20.76 -10.72
CA GLY A 258 -11.45 20.89 -11.96
C GLY A 258 -12.46 22.01 -11.82
N VAL A 259 -12.82 22.61 -12.96
CA VAL A 259 -13.98 23.46 -13.07
C VAL A 259 -14.91 22.76 -14.04
N LYS A 260 -16.19 22.61 -13.68
CA LYS A 260 -17.16 22.06 -14.61
C LYS A 260 -17.42 23.12 -15.67
N GLU A 261 -16.91 22.90 -16.88
CA GLU A 261 -17.18 23.77 -18.01
C GLU A 261 -18.69 23.68 -18.32
N THR A 262 -19.42 24.72 -17.95
CA THR A 262 -20.86 24.80 -18.18
C THR A 262 -21.08 25.45 -19.54
N ALA A 263 -21.87 24.81 -20.41
CA ALA A 263 -22.15 25.28 -21.77
C ALA A 263 -22.88 26.66 -21.83
N ARG A 264 -23.28 27.22 -20.69
CA ARG A 264 -23.79 28.60 -20.56
C ARG A 264 -23.25 29.23 -19.27
N PRO A 265 -22.38 30.25 -19.34
CA PRO A 265 -22.00 31.01 -18.16
C PRO A 265 -23.22 31.81 -17.68
N SER A 266 -23.77 31.48 -16.52
CA SER A 266 -24.74 32.34 -15.84
C SER A 266 -23.99 33.44 -15.09
N PRO A 267 -24.31 34.73 -15.27
CA PRO A 267 -23.63 35.82 -14.58
C PRO A 267 -23.86 35.84 -13.05
N TRP A 268 -24.78 35.02 -12.55
CA TRP A 268 -25.22 35.03 -11.14
C TRP A 268 -24.91 33.75 -10.36
N LEU A 269 -24.30 32.74 -11.01
CA LEU A 269 -23.86 31.50 -10.35
C LEU A 269 -22.35 31.33 -10.57
N PRO A 270 -21.51 31.48 -9.53
CA PRO A 270 -20.11 31.12 -9.62
C PRO A 270 -20.01 29.66 -10.07
N CYS A 271 -19.18 29.42 -11.09
CA CYS A 271 -18.93 28.12 -11.69
C CYS A 271 -18.81 27.02 -10.62
N GLU A 272 -19.61 25.95 -10.72
CA GLU A 272 -19.51 24.78 -9.84
C GLU A 272 -18.13 24.13 -10.06
N SER A 273 -17.15 24.52 -9.24
CA SER A 273 -15.83 23.89 -9.24
C SER A 273 -15.94 22.54 -8.52
N SER A 274 -15.63 21.46 -9.23
CA SER A 274 -15.59 20.09 -8.68
C SER A 274 -14.14 19.63 -8.61
N ARG A 275 -13.72 19.04 -7.49
CA ARG A 275 -12.32 18.61 -7.27
C ARG A 275 -12.19 17.13 -7.07
N VAL A 276 -11.14 16.53 -7.63
CA VAL A 276 -10.75 15.18 -7.24
C VAL A 276 -9.95 15.27 -5.94
N GLY A 277 -10.53 14.75 -4.86
CA GLY A 277 -9.88 14.54 -3.58
C GLY A 277 -9.43 13.09 -3.43
N ARG A 278 -8.31 12.87 -2.74
CA ARG A 278 -7.91 11.55 -2.24
C ARG A 278 -8.31 11.47 -0.77
N ILE A 279 -9.20 10.54 -0.44
CA ILE A 279 -9.59 10.25 0.94
C ILE A 279 -8.86 8.99 1.38
N ARG A 280 -8.09 9.08 2.45
CA ARG A 280 -7.52 7.94 3.16
C ARG A 280 -8.34 7.72 4.42
N PHE A 281 -8.83 6.50 4.62
CA PHE A 281 -9.38 6.12 5.90
C PHE A 281 -8.27 5.48 6.72
N GLU A 282 -8.00 6.05 7.89
CA GLU A 282 -7.25 5.34 8.90
C GLU A 282 -8.21 4.56 9.78
N PRO A 283 -7.88 3.30 10.12
CA PRO A 283 -8.63 2.54 11.09
C PRO A 283 -8.63 3.32 12.41
N THR A 284 -9.83 3.61 12.93
CA THR A 284 -9.98 4.23 14.23
C THR A 284 -9.35 3.30 15.26
N GLN A 285 -8.22 3.70 15.85
CA GLN A 285 -7.73 3.04 17.05
C GLN A 285 -8.84 3.17 18.09
N ARG A 286 -9.39 2.02 18.51
CA ARG A 286 -10.37 1.95 19.59
C ARG A 286 -9.69 2.26 20.91
#